data_AF-A0A090S363-F1
#
_entry.id   AF-A0A090S363-F1
#
_cell.length_a   1.000
_cell.length_b   1.000
_cell.length_c   1.000
_cell.angle_alpha   90.00
_cell.angle_beta   90.00
_cell.angle_gamma   90.00
#
_symmetry.space_group_name_H-M   'P 1'
#
loop_
_entity.id
_entity.type
_entity.pdbx_description
1 polymer ?
#
loop_
_entity_poly.entity_id
_entity_poly.type
_entity_poly.pdbx_seq_one_letter_code
_entity_poly.pdbx_strand_id
1 'polypeptide(L)'
;MSVELDNKLKQAIRAKRKRHYNAEQVHTKKKSIDLDFRVWEKLSHRANDLGCTLSEAIEYLLSEASRSEKATQKVSSLKEDLSKLLGD
;
A
#
# COMPACT_ATOMS: atom_id res chain seq x y z
N MET A 1 -5.10 -30.15 -28.46
CA MET A 1 -5.22 -28.84 -27.78
C MET A 1 -4.23 -27.89 -28.41
N SER A 2 -4.62 -26.67 -28.77
CA SER A 2 -3.64 -25.68 -29.26
C SER A 2 -2.68 -25.29 -28.12
N VAL A 3 -1.42 -24.98 -28.47
CA VAL A 3 -0.37 -24.63 -27.49
C VAL A 3 -0.75 -23.38 -26.68
N GLU A 4 -1.38 -22.41 -27.33
CA GLU A 4 -1.86 -21.19 -26.68
C GLU A 4 -2.94 -21.47 -25.64
N LEU A 5 -3.88 -22.37 -25.95
CA LEU A 5 -4.95 -22.75 -25.04
C LEU A 5 -4.41 -23.49 -23.83
N ASP A 6 -3.45 -24.40 -24.03
CA ASP A 6 -2.82 -25.15 -22.93
C ASP A 6 -2.10 -24.21 -21.94
N ASN A 7 -1.37 -23.22 -22.45
CA ASN A 7 -0.70 -22.22 -21.60
C ASN A 7 -1.68 -21.38 -20.79
N LYS A 8 -2.75 -20.87 -21.43
CA LYS A 8 -3.81 -20.10 -20.76
C LYS A 8 -4.54 -20.96 -19.72
N LEU A 9 -4.83 -22.22 -20.05
CA LEU A 9 -5.52 -23.15 -19.15
C LEU A 9 -4.68 -23.44 -17.91
N LYS A 10 -3.38 -23.71 -18.06
CA LYS A 10 -2.46 -23.91 -16.94
C LYS A 10 -2.41 -22.69 -16.02
N GLN A 11 -2.34 -21.48 -16.59
CA GLN A 11 -2.38 -20.25 -15.80
C GLN A 11 -3.70 -20.08 -15.03
N ALA A 12 -4.84 -20.30 -15.69
CA ALA A 12 -6.17 -20.20 -15.09
C ALA A 12 -6.36 -21.20 -13.93
N ILE A 13 -5.92 -22.44 -14.10
CA ILE A 13 -5.99 -23.48 -13.05
C ILE A 13 -5.13 -23.07 -11.84
N ARG A 14 -3.89 -22.57 -12.06
CA ARG A 14 -3.03 -22.10 -10.97
C ARG A 14 -3.66 -20.95 -10.19
N ALA A 15 -4.23 -19.96 -10.89
CA ALA A 15 -4.92 -18.86 -10.26
C ALA A 15 -6.14 -19.33 -9.44
N LYS A 16 -6.95 -20.25 -9.99
CA LYS A 16 -8.11 -20.83 -9.29
C LYS A 16 -7.70 -21.56 -8.02
N ARG A 17 -6.68 -22.42 -8.08
CA ARG A 17 -6.16 -23.15 -6.91
C ARG A 17 -5.63 -22.20 -5.83
N LYS A 18 -4.82 -21.21 -6.20
CA LYS A 18 -4.30 -20.21 -5.25
C LYS A 18 -5.43 -19.44 -4.58
N ARG A 19 -6.43 -18.98 -5.34
CA ARG A 19 -7.59 -18.25 -4.80
C ARG A 19 -8.44 -19.10 -3.86
N HIS A 20 -8.57 -20.41 -4.14
CA HIS A 20 -9.29 -21.34 -3.27
C HIS A 20 -8.63 -21.41 -1.89
N TYR A 21 -7.34 -21.75 -1.82
CA TYR A 21 -6.63 -21.85 -0.54
C TYR A 21 -6.51 -20.49 0.18
N ASN A 22 -6.26 -19.39 -0.55
CA ASN A 22 -6.22 -18.05 0.05
C ASN A 22 -7.58 -17.56 0.59
N ALA A 23 -8.69 -18.22 0.25
CA ALA A 23 -10.00 -17.85 0.81
C ALA A 23 -10.21 -18.42 2.23
N GLU A 24 -9.40 -19.41 2.64
CA GLU A 24 -9.49 -20.07 3.94
C GLU A 24 -9.01 -19.15 5.07
N GLN A 25 -7.98 -18.32 4.82
CA GLN A 25 -7.43 -17.38 5.80
C GLN A 25 -7.70 -15.93 5.39
N VAL A 26 -8.32 -15.15 6.29
CA VAL A 26 -8.72 -13.75 6.04
C VAL A 26 -7.54 -12.88 5.60
N HIS A 27 -6.38 -13.00 6.25
CA HIS A 27 -5.19 -12.20 5.91
C HIS A 27 -4.57 -12.55 4.55
N THR A 28 -4.88 -13.72 3.98
CA THR A 28 -4.40 -14.11 2.63
C THR A 28 -5.37 -13.72 1.53
N LYS A 29 -6.61 -13.33 1.90
CA LYS A 29 -7.64 -12.87 0.99
C LYS A 29 -7.29 -11.48 0.44
N LYS A 30 -7.31 -11.34 -0.88
CA LYS A 30 -7.06 -10.06 -1.56
C LYS A 30 -8.39 -9.38 -1.91
N LYS A 31 -8.36 -8.06 -1.99
CA LYS A 31 -9.52 -7.21 -2.30
C LYS A 31 -9.24 -6.48 -3.61
N SER A 32 -10.21 -6.47 -4.51
CA SER A 32 -10.17 -5.62 -5.70
C SER A 32 -10.70 -4.25 -5.33
N ILE A 33 -9.95 -3.21 -5.69
CA ILE A 33 -10.32 -1.81 -5.52
C ILE A 33 -10.13 -1.11 -6.85
N ASP A 34 -11.03 -0.18 -7.16
CA ASP A 34 -10.88 0.70 -8.30
C ASP A 34 -10.27 2.02 -7.84
N LEU A 35 -9.28 2.50 -8.58
CA LEU A 35 -8.61 3.77 -8.34
C LEU A 35 -8.70 4.62 -9.60
N ASP A 36 -8.84 5.93 -9.43
CA ASP A 36 -8.70 6.86 -10.53
C ASP A 36 -7.32 6.72 -11.17
N PHE A 37 -7.27 6.82 -12.50
CA PHE A 37 -6.05 6.60 -13.28
C PHE A 37 -4.84 7.36 -12.72
N ARG A 38 -5.01 8.66 -12.42
CA ARG A 38 -3.92 9.52 -11.91
C ARG A 38 -3.43 9.11 -10.52
N VAL A 39 -4.31 8.55 -9.69
CA VAL A 39 -3.95 8.06 -8.35
C VAL A 39 -3.16 6.76 -8.48
N TRP A 40 -3.65 5.85 -9.32
CA TRP A 40 -2.95 4.60 -9.63
C TRP A 40 -1.58 4.85 -10.26
N GLU A 41 -1.47 5.78 -11.21
CA GLU A 41 -0.21 6.12 -11.89
C GLU A 41 0.85 6.56 -10.87
N LYS A 42 0.52 7.52 -9.99
CA LYS A 42 1.43 7.98 -8.94
C LYS A 42 1.83 6.87 -7.98
N LEU A 43 0.88 6.04 -7.56
CA LEU A 43 1.17 4.91 -6.67
C LEU A 43 2.08 3.88 -7.35
N SER A 44 1.85 3.61 -8.64
CA SER A 44 2.66 2.68 -9.42
C SER A 44 4.09 3.16 -9.59
N HIS A 45 4.29 4.45 -9.90
CA HIS A 45 5.64 5.01 -9.95
C HIS A 45 6.34 4.91 -8.60
N ARG A 46 5.66 5.31 -7.51
CA ARG A 46 6.23 5.24 -6.16
C ARG A 46 6.60 3.81 -5.76
N ALA A 47 5.76 2.83 -6.06
CA ALA A 47 6.04 1.42 -5.77
C ALA A 47 7.23 0.90 -6.59
N ASN A 48 7.33 1.27 -7.86
CA ASN A 48 8.47 0.93 -8.71
C ASN A 48 9.77 1.56 -8.21
N ASP A 49 9.75 2.84 -7.83
CA ASP A 49 10.92 3.55 -7.30
C ASP A 49 11.42 2.92 -5.99
N LEU A 50 10.50 2.40 -5.16
CA LEU A 50 10.81 1.68 -3.93
C LEU A 50 11.16 0.20 -4.15
N GLY A 51 10.96 -0.32 -5.36
CA GLY A 51 11.18 -1.73 -5.70
C GLY A 51 10.25 -2.71 -4.95
N CYS A 52 9.05 -2.26 -4.56
CA CYS A 52 8.10 -3.04 -3.77
C CYS A 52 6.75 -3.22 -4.46
N THR A 53 5.88 -4.07 -3.90
CA THR A 53 4.52 -4.25 -4.42
C THR A 53 3.63 -3.04 -4.08
N LEU A 54 2.56 -2.81 -4.85
CA LEU A 54 1.61 -1.72 -4.57
C LEU A 54 1.05 -1.76 -3.14
N SER A 55 0.79 -2.96 -2.60
CA SER A 55 0.30 -3.12 -1.23
C SER A 55 1.34 -2.69 -0.19
N GLU A 56 2.61 -3.07 -0.35
CA GLU A 56 3.70 -2.65 0.54
C GLU A 56 3.97 -1.16 0.43
N ALA A 57 3.87 -0.59 -0.77
CA ALA A 57 3.98 0.86 -0.97
C ALA A 57 2.88 1.62 -0.20
N ILE A 58 1.64 1.12 -0.19
CA ILE A 58 0.54 1.72 0.59
C ILE A 58 0.85 1.65 2.09
N GLU A 59 1.28 0.50 2.61
CA GLU A 59 1.64 0.35 4.03
C GLU A 59 2.78 1.31 4.43
N TYR A 60 3.80 1.42 3.58
CA TYR A 60 4.89 2.36 3.77
C TYR A 60 4.40 3.81 3.82
N LEU A 61 3.60 4.24 2.84
CA LEU A 61 3.07 5.61 2.78
C LEU A 61 2.17 5.95 3.97
N LEU A 62 1.34 5.00 4.43
CA LEU A 62 0.54 5.17 5.65
C LEU A 62 1.43 5.35 6.87
N SER A 63 2.46 4.51 7.02
CA SER A 63 3.42 4.64 8.14
C SER A 63 4.18 5.96 8.10
N GLU A 64 4.53 6.45 6.92
CA GLU A 64 5.23 7.72 6.71
C GLU A 64 4.33 8.92 7.06
N ALA A 65 3.07 8.91 6.59
CA ALA A 65 2.08 9.93 6.91
C ALA A 65 1.84 10.03 8.42
N SER A 66 1.65 8.90 9.12
CA SER A 66 1.47 8.88 10.57
C SER A 66 2.71 9.37 11.34
N ARG A 67 3.92 9.11 10.83
CA ARG A 67 5.16 9.65 11.44
C ARG A 67 5.26 11.16 11.25
N SER A 68 4.94 11.66 10.06
CA SER A 68 4.98 13.09 9.74
C SER A 68 3.96 13.89 10.57
N GLU A 69 2.76 13.35 10.76
CA GLU A 69 1.73 13.96 11.62
C GLU A 69 2.22 14.09 13.07
N LYS A 70 2.73 13.00 13.67
CA LYS A 70 3.28 13.03 15.03
C LYS A 70 4.46 13.99 15.18
N ALA A 71 5.33 14.08 14.17
CA ALA A 71 6.43 15.02 14.17
C ALA A 71 5.93 16.47 14.15
N THR A 72 4.94 16.76 13.31
CA THR A 72 4.32 18.10 13.21
C THR A 72 3.67 18.51 14.53
N GLN A 73 2.94 17.61 15.19
CA GLN A 73 2.33 17.86 16.50
C GLN A 73 3.39 18.16 17.57
N LYS A 74 4.48 17.38 17.62
CA LYS A 74 5.59 17.63 18.57
C LYS A 74 6.28 18.97 18.32
N VAL A 75 6.48 19.35 17.06
CA VAL A 75 7.06 20.65 16.73
C VAL A 75 6.12 21.79 17.15
N SER A 76 4.80 21.61 16.99
CA SER A 76 3.82 22.58 17.46
C SER A 76 3.87 22.74 18.98
N SER A 77 3.85 21.63 19.72
CA SER A 77 3.89 21.68 21.19
C SER A 77 5.18 22.33 21.70
N LEU A 78 6.33 21.98 21.12
CA LEU A 78 7.61 22.59 21.49
C LEU A 78 7.62 24.11 21.24
N LYS A 79 7.03 24.57 20.13
CA LYS A 79 6.92 26.01 19.84
C LYS A 79 6.04 26.72 20.86
N GLU A 80 4.91 26.13 21.23
CA GLU A 80 4.02 26.68 22.25
C GLU A 80 4.72 26.77 23.61
N ASP A 81 5.41 25.71 24.02
CA ASP A 81 6.13 25.65 25.30
C ASP A 81 7.27 26.69 25.35
N LEU A 82 8.04 26.82 24.28
CA LEU A 82 9.08 27.85 24.15
C LEU A 82 8.50 29.27 24.17
N SER A 83 7.38 29.49 23.48
CA SER A 83 6.73 30.81 23.45
C SER A 83 6.21 31.21 24.83
N LYS A 84 5.73 30.25 25.64
CA LYS A 84 5.35 30.49 27.04
C LYS A 84 6.55 30.81 27.91
N LEU A 85 7.68 30.10 27.74
CA LEU A 85 8.90 30.31 28.50
C LEU A 85 9.60 31.64 28.21
N LEU A 86 9.43 32.19 27.00
CA LEU A 86 10.05 33.45 26.57
C LEU A 86 9.10 34.65 26.60
N GLY A 87 7.81 34.42 26.88
CA GLY A 87 6.77 35.44 26.95
C GLY A 87 6.57 36.06 28.33
N ASP A 88 7.31 35.58 29.33
CA ASP A 88 7.57 36.19 30.64
C ASP A 88 8.99 36.80 30.65
#